data_AF-A0A382JKY3-F1
#
_entry.id   AF-A0A382JKY3-F1
#
_cell.length_a   1.000
_cell.length_b   1.000
_cell.length_c   1.000
_cell.angle_alpha   90.00
_cell.angle_beta   90.00
_cell.angle_gamma   90.00
#
_symmetry.space_group_name_H-M   'P 1'
#
loop_
_entity.id
_entity.type
_entity.pdbx_description
1 polymer ?
#
loop_
_entity_poly.entity_id
_entity_poly.type
_entity_poly.pdbx_seq_one_letter_code
_entity_poly.pdbx_strand_id
1 'polypeptide(L)'
;VPDSANTAALGYAEQSNIRFEIGLIRNHYLGRTFIDPNQAMRERKVKLKFNTVKGVLKGKRVVLVDDSIVRGTTLRQLVRLVHQSGAAEVHVRISSPPIKHPCFYGIDMQTRGELIAANDAEDPVDQVREFIGADSLGYLSTEGLLKIASENASENAGYCAACFSGT
;
A
#
# COMPACT_ATOMS: atom_id res chain seq x y z
N VAL A 1 -2.10 -0.92 -6.83
CA VAL A 1 -2.52 -2.26 -6.41
C VAL A 1 -4.02 -2.30 -6.58
N PRO A 2 -4.56 -3.23 -7.37
CA PRO A 2 -5.99 -3.25 -7.65
C PRO A 2 -6.82 -3.66 -6.40
N ASP A 3 -7.96 -3.04 -6.13
CA ASP A 3 -8.66 -2.07 -7.01
C ASP A 3 -8.58 -0.62 -6.49
N SER A 4 -8.32 -0.44 -5.19
CA SER A 4 -8.42 0.84 -4.49
C SER A 4 -7.40 1.87 -4.96
N ALA A 5 -6.18 1.45 -5.29
CA ALA A 5 -5.11 2.36 -5.68
C ALA A 5 -5.02 2.62 -7.20
N ASN A 6 -6.01 2.19 -8.00
CA ASN A 6 -5.97 2.34 -9.45
C ASN A 6 -5.96 3.81 -9.88
N THR A 7 -6.79 4.65 -9.27
CA THR A 7 -6.87 6.09 -9.57
C THR A 7 -5.63 6.83 -9.12
N ALA A 8 -5.12 6.52 -7.92
CA ALA A 8 -3.85 7.05 -7.43
C ALA A 8 -2.67 6.66 -8.33
N ALA A 9 -2.65 5.43 -8.83
CA ALA A 9 -1.63 4.95 -9.75
C ALA A 9 -1.70 5.65 -11.11
N LEU A 10 -2.91 5.88 -11.63
CA LEU A 10 -3.11 6.63 -12.87
C LEU A 10 -2.62 8.08 -12.73
N GLY A 11 -3.04 8.78 -11.67
CA GLY A 11 -2.60 10.15 -11.41
C GLY A 11 -1.08 10.27 -11.20
N TYR A 12 -0.47 9.32 -10.49
CA TYR A 12 0.99 9.27 -10.35
C TYR A 12 1.68 9.08 -11.70
N ALA A 13 1.17 8.16 -12.54
CA ALA A 13 1.72 7.90 -13.87
C ALA A 13 1.66 9.12 -14.78
N GLU A 14 0.51 9.81 -14.82
CA GLU A 14 0.32 11.04 -15.59
C GLU A 14 1.27 12.15 -15.13
N GLN A 15 1.34 12.40 -13.81
CA GLN A 15 2.17 13.47 -13.25
C GLN A 15 3.68 13.20 -13.38
N SER A 16 4.09 11.93 -13.28
CA SER A 16 5.50 11.53 -13.39
C SER A 16 5.95 11.20 -14.80
N ASN A 17 5.04 11.24 -15.78
CA ASN A 17 5.26 10.79 -17.17
C ASN A 17 5.83 9.36 -17.25
N ILE A 18 5.42 8.49 -16.32
CA ILE A 18 5.76 7.07 -16.31
C ILE A 18 4.58 6.32 -16.92
N ARG A 19 4.87 5.39 -17.84
CA ARG A 19 3.83 4.59 -18.49
C ARG A 19 3.04 3.78 -17.46
N PHE A 20 1.72 3.99 -17.42
CA PHE A 20 0.79 3.17 -16.65
C PHE A 20 0.60 1.81 -17.34
N GLU A 21 0.71 0.73 -16.57
CA GLU A 21 0.56 -0.64 -17.06
C GLU A 21 -0.15 -1.52 -16.03
N ILE A 22 -0.89 -2.51 -16.52
CA ILE A 22 -1.55 -3.51 -15.67
C ILE A 22 -0.52 -4.60 -15.33
N GLY A 23 0.30 -4.33 -14.30
CA GLY A 23 1.30 -5.29 -13.79
C GLY A 23 0.73 -6.34 -12.84
N LEU A 24 -0.41 -6.03 -12.19
CA LEU A 24 -1.10 -6.89 -11.24
C LEU A 24 -2.58 -7.01 -11.62
N ILE A 25 -3.11 -8.22 -11.58
CA ILE A 25 -4.51 -8.54 -11.82
C ILE A 25 -5.06 -9.15 -10.53
N ARG A 26 -6.12 -8.56 -9.98
CA ARG A 26 -6.82 -9.11 -8.83
C ARG A 26 -7.67 -10.31 -9.24
N ASN A 27 -7.61 -11.38 -8.47
CA ASN A 27 -8.52 -12.51 -8.63
C ASN A 27 -9.83 -12.22 -7.86
N HIS A 28 -10.92 -12.02 -8.59
CA HIS A 28 -12.25 -11.73 -8.01
C HIS A 28 -12.99 -12.99 -7.51
N TYR A 29 -12.50 -14.18 -7.84
CA TYR A 29 -13.16 -15.45 -7.53
C TYR A 29 -12.64 -16.13 -6.26
N LEU A 30 -11.75 -15.46 -5.52
CA LEU A 30 -11.38 -15.93 -4.20
C LEU A 30 -12.53 -15.71 -3.22
N GLY A 31 -13.29 -16.77 -2.97
CA GLY A 31 -14.23 -16.84 -1.86
C GLY A 31 -13.54 -16.74 -0.50
N ARG A 32 -14.35 -16.62 0.55
CA ARG A 32 -13.88 -16.57 1.93
C ARG A 32 -13.25 -17.93 2.30
N THR A 33 -11.93 -18.02 2.46
CA THR A 33 -11.24 -19.26 2.88
C THR A 33 -11.16 -19.30 4.41
N PHE A 34 -12.26 -19.72 5.05
CA PHE A 34 -12.47 -19.62 6.50
C PHE A 34 -11.70 -20.64 7.36
N ILE A 35 -11.17 -21.73 6.79
CA ILE A 35 -10.45 -22.74 7.58
C ILE A 35 -9.25 -23.22 6.78
N ASP A 36 -8.05 -22.79 7.15
CA ASP A 36 -6.83 -23.41 6.63
C ASP A 36 -5.70 -23.29 7.68
N PRO A 37 -5.36 -24.37 8.40
CA PRO A 37 -4.48 -24.33 9.57
C PRO A 37 -2.99 -24.19 9.24
N ASN A 38 -2.61 -24.17 7.95
CA ASN A 38 -1.21 -24.26 7.55
C ASN A 38 -0.62 -22.89 7.13
N GLN A 39 0.39 -22.42 7.87
CA GLN A 39 1.06 -21.13 7.67
C GLN A 39 1.76 -21.03 6.29
N ALA A 40 2.27 -22.15 5.76
CA ALA A 40 2.87 -22.22 4.42
C ALA A 40 1.86 -21.98 3.29
N MET A 41 0.58 -22.31 3.53
CA MET A 41 -0.49 -22.05 2.56
C MET A 41 -0.98 -20.60 2.61
N ARG A 42 -0.81 -19.88 3.73
CA ARG A 42 -1.07 -18.42 3.79
C ARG A 42 -0.17 -17.62 2.86
N GLU A 43 1.09 -18.02 2.68
CA GLU A 43 1.98 -17.36 1.71
C GLU A 43 1.55 -17.64 0.25
N ARG A 44 0.96 -18.81 -0.03
CA ARG A 44 0.32 -19.08 -1.32
C ARG A 44 -0.95 -18.24 -1.55
N LYS A 45 -1.62 -17.75 -0.50
CA LYS A 45 -2.86 -16.95 -0.63
C LYS A 45 -2.67 -15.60 -1.33
N VAL A 46 -1.49 -14.96 -1.28
CA VAL A 46 -1.27 -13.74 -2.08
C VAL A 46 -1.08 -14.05 -3.57
N LYS A 47 -0.39 -15.14 -3.92
CA LYS A 47 -0.37 -15.63 -5.31
C LYS A 47 -1.76 -16.00 -5.81
N LEU A 48 -2.63 -16.46 -4.92
CA LEU A 48 -4.04 -16.70 -5.25
C LEU A 48 -4.83 -15.40 -5.46
N LYS A 49 -4.49 -14.33 -4.72
CA LYS A 49 -5.21 -13.04 -4.72
C LYS A 49 -4.78 -12.11 -5.85
N PHE A 50 -3.50 -12.12 -6.21
CA PHE A 50 -2.94 -11.28 -7.25
C PHE A 50 -2.09 -12.09 -8.20
N ASN A 51 -2.40 -11.95 -9.49
CA ASN A 51 -1.61 -12.52 -10.59
C ASN A 51 -0.76 -11.42 -11.21
N THR A 52 0.50 -11.73 -11.48
CA THR A 52 1.45 -10.81 -12.12
C THR A 52 1.48 -10.99 -13.63
N VAL A 53 1.53 -9.88 -14.36
CA VAL A 53 1.72 -9.88 -15.82
C VAL A 53 3.22 -9.84 -16.12
N LYS A 54 3.86 -11.01 -16.21
CA LYS A 54 5.33 -11.12 -16.39
C LYS A 54 5.87 -10.33 -17.59
N GLY A 55 5.13 -10.27 -18.70
CA GLY A 55 5.53 -9.52 -19.90
C GLY A 55 5.69 -8.02 -19.66
N VAL A 56 4.95 -7.47 -18.70
CA VAL A 56 5.03 -6.06 -18.28
C VAL A 56 6.18 -5.84 -17.30
N LEU A 57 6.40 -6.77 -16.37
CA LEU A 57 7.30 -6.56 -15.23
C LEU A 57 8.77 -6.91 -15.52
N LYS A 58 9.05 -7.88 -16.40
CA LYS A 58 10.39 -8.44 -16.58
C LYS A 58 11.41 -7.39 -17.04
N GLY A 59 12.49 -7.25 -16.27
CA GLY A 59 13.61 -6.32 -16.51
C GLY A 59 13.26 -4.85 -16.31
N LYS A 60 12.09 -4.53 -15.75
CA LYS A 60 11.64 -3.14 -15.55
C LYS A 60 11.90 -2.68 -14.12
N ARG A 61 12.12 -1.38 -13.97
CA ARG A 61 11.97 -0.66 -12.70
C ARG A 61 10.49 -0.32 -12.55
N VAL A 62 9.86 -0.80 -11.50
CA VAL A 62 8.41 -0.77 -11.31
C VAL A 62 8.07 0.19 -10.18
N VAL A 63 7.12 1.10 -10.43
CA VAL A 63 6.48 1.85 -9.35
C VAL A 63 5.18 1.14 -8.98
N LEU A 64 5.12 0.60 -7.76
CA LEU A 64 3.95 -0.04 -7.19
C LEU A 64 3.23 0.96 -6.29
N VAL A 65 2.04 1.41 -6.71
CA VAL A 65 1.23 2.34 -5.93
C VAL A 65 0.20 1.57 -5.10
N ASP A 66 0.05 1.88 -3.81
CA ASP A 66 -0.99 1.31 -2.94
C ASP A 66 -1.69 2.42 -2.12
N ASP A 67 -2.84 2.11 -1.52
CA ASP A 67 -3.64 3.11 -0.82
C ASP A 67 -3.05 3.48 0.55
N SER A 68 -2.63 2.47 1.30
CA SER A 68 -2.24 2.58 2.70
C SER A 68 -1.38 1.39 3.15
N ILE A 69 -0.62 1.58 4.23
CA ILE A 69 0.13 0.49 4.87
C ILE A 69 -0.28 0.44 6.34
N VAL A 70 -0.95 -0.66 6.74
CA VAL A 70 -1.31 -0.94 8.14
C VAL A 70 -0.25 -1.85 8.78
N ARG A 71 -0.22 -3.15 8.44
CA ARG A 71 0.81 -4.11 8.92
C ARG A 71 1.98 -4.31 7.97
N GLY A 72 1.85 -3.85 6.72
CA GLY A 72 2.83 -4.11 5.65
C GLY A 72 2.90 -5.55 5.12
N THR A 73 2.29 -6.54 5.76
CA THR A 73 2.44 -7.96 5.38
C THR A 73 1.97 -8.28 3.96
N THR A 74 0.83 -7.71 3.54
CA THR A 74 0.30 -7.88 2.17
C THR A 74 1.25 -7.25 1.16
N LEU A 75 1.72 -6.04 1.43
CA LEU A 75 2.61 -5.31 0.54
C LEU A 75 3.98 -5.97 0.44
N ARG A 76 4.53 -6.50 1.54
CA ARG A 76 5.74 -7.33 1.55
C ARG A 76 5.61 -8.53 0.62
N GLN A 77 4.47 -9.21 0.65
CA GLN A 77 4.21 -10.35 -0.24
C GLN A 77 4.06 -9.91 -1.70
N LEU A 78 3.45 -8.76 -1.96
CA LEU A 78 3.32 -8.18 -3.31
C LEU A 78 4.67 -7.76 -3.89
N VAL A 79 5.49 -7.03 -3.15
CA VAL A 79 6.84 -6.60 -3.57
C VAL A 79 7.68 -7.83 -3.91
N ARG A 80 7.69 -8.85 -3.03
CA ARG A 80 8.35 -10.13 -3.29
C ARG A 80 7.82 -10.81 -4.56
N LEU A 81 6.51 -10.79 -4.79
CA LEU A 81 5.89 -11.39 -5.98
C LEU A 81 6.28 -10.66 -7.27
N VAL A 82 6.38 -9.32 -7.22
CA VAL A 82 6.80 -8.49 -8.34
C VAL A 82 8.29 -8.75 -8.69
N HIS A 83 9.18 -8.81 -7.68
CA HIS A 83 10.56 -9.21 -7.90
C HIS A 83 10.68 -10.64 -8.47
N GLN A 84 9.94 -11.61 -7.92
CA GLN A 84 9.91 -12.98 -8.46
C GLN A 84 9.42 -13.06 -9.91
N SER A 85 8.70 -12.05 -10.37
CA SER A 85 8.22 -11.94 -11.75
C SER A 85 9.23 -11.28 -12.70
N GLY A 86 10.41 -10.91 -12.18
CA GLY A 86 11.56 -10.43 -12.94
C GLY A 86 11.73 -8.92 -12.95
N ALA A 87 11.03 -8.16 -12.09
CA ALA A 87 11.29 -6.73 -11.95
C ALA A 87 12.73 -6.48 -11.44
N ALA A 88 13.40 -5.48 -12.03
CA ALA A 88 14.76 -5.08 -11.66
C ALA A 88 14.77 -4.29 -10.34
N GLU A 89 13.81 -3.36 -10.19
CA GLU A 89 13.59 -2.55 -8.99
C GLU A 89 12.08 -2.45 -8.74
N VAL A 90 11.69 -2.32 -7.48
CA VAL A 90 10.32 -2.11 -7.02
C VAL A 90 10.29 -0.92 -6.05
N HIS A 91 9.81 0.21 -6.55
CA HIS A 91 9.59 1.43 -5.77
C HIS A 91 8.13 1.52 -5.35
N VAL A 92 7.87 1.71 -4.06
CA VAL A 92 6.53 1.76 -3.51
C VAL A 92 6.09 3.20 -3.26
N ARG A 93 4.86 3.54 -3.65
CA ARG A 93 4.24 4.85 -3.38
C ARG A 93 2.87 4.66 -2.73
N ILE A 94 2.65 5.30 -1.60
CA ILE A 94 1.44 5.14 -0.81
C ILE A 94 0.63 6.43 -0.87
N SER A 95 -0.64 6.34 -1.27
CA SER A 95 -1.52 7.51 -1.41
C SER A 95 -2.17 7.93 -0.08
N SER A 96 -1.58 7.55 1.04
CA SER A 96 -1.92 8.02 2.38
C SER A 96 -0.64 8.37 3.15
N PRO A 97 -0.75 9.16 4.22
CA PRO A 97 0.28 9.25 5.24
C PRO A 97 0.49 7.91 5.95
N PRO A 98 1.61 7.75 6.69
CA PRO A 98 1.81 6.59 7.55
C PRO A 98 0.74 6.50 8.63
N ILE A 99 0.13 5.33 8.81
CA ILE A 99 -0.86 5.08 9.86
C ILE A 99 -0.11 4.75 11.16
N LYS A 100 -0.13 5.69 12.11
CA LYS A 100 0.63 5.60 13.36
C LYS A 100 -0.24 5.36 14.60
N HIS A 101 -1.54 5.61 14.48
CA HIS A 101 -2.49 5.53 15.60
C HIS A 101 -3.69 4.65 15.24
N PRO A 102 -4.22 3.86 16.19
CA PRO A 102 -5.48 3.16 16.01
C PRO A 102 -6.64 4.15 15.88
N CYS A 103 -7.68 3.74 15.16
CA CYS A 103 -8.91 4.52 15.06
C CYS A 103 -9.89 4.13 16.19
N PHE A 104 -10.43 5.13 16.89
CA PHE A 104 -11.47 4.95 17.91
C PHE A 104 -12.86 5.43 17.44
N TYR A 105 -12.96 5.84 16.17
CA TYR A 105 -14.17 6.43 15.57
C TYR A 105 -14.89 5.49 14.61
N GLY A 106 -14.58 4.19 14.63
CA GLY A 106 -15.35 3.15 13.94
C GLY A 106 -14.70 2.52 12.70
N ILE A 107 -13.48 2.93 12.32
CA ILE A 107 -12.69 2.17 11.35
C ILE A 107 -12.02 1.00 12.08
N ASP A 108 -12.18 -0.22 11.56
CA ASP A 108 -11.52 -1.42 12.06
C ASP A 108 -10.00 -1.31 11.83
N MET A 109 -9.33 -0.65 12.78
CA MET A 109 -7.89 -0.53 12.84
C MET A 109 -7.35 -1.33 14.00
N GLN A 110 -6.20 -1.91 13.76
CA GLN A 110 -5.51 -2.80 14.69
C GLN A 110 -4.86 -2.04 15.84
N THR A 111 -4.43 -2.79 16.86
CA THR A 111 -3.72 -2.20 18.00
C THR A 111 -2.42 -1.52 17.55
N ARG A 112 -1.98 -0.49 18.29
CA ARG A 112 -0.76 0.29 17.95
C ARG A 112 0.45 -0.61 17.67
N GLY A 113 0.63 -1.69 18.42
CA GLY A 113 1.76 -2.61 18.26
C GLY A 113 1.77 -3.41 16.94
N GLU A 114 0.64 -3.48 16.22
CA GLU A 114 0.56 -4.15 14.92
C GLU A 114 0.73 -3.19 13.73
N LEU A 115 0.70 -1.88 13.98
CA LEU A 115 0.88 -0.85 12.95
C LEU A 115 2.38 -0.71 12.64
N ILE A 116 2.76 -1.02 11.40
CA ILE A 116 4.18 -1.08 11.02
C ILE A 116 4.89 0.28 11.06
N ALA A 117 4.12 1.37 11.07
CA ALA A 117 4.63 2.75 11.12
C ALA A 117 4.43 3.43 12.49
N ALA A 118 3.88 2.74 13.50
CA ALA A 118 3.62 3.30 14.82
C ALA A 118 4.77 3.17 15.82
N ASN A 119 5.83 2.47 15.42
CA ASN A 119 7.06 2.32 16.15
C ASN A 119 7.90 3.61 16.13
N ASP A 120 8.56 3.89 17.25
CA ASP A 120 9.34 5.11 17.47
C ASP A 120 10.78 4.96 16.93
N ALA A 121 10.91 4.42 15.71
CA ALA A 121 12.20 4.30 15.03
C ALA A 121 12.73 5.69 14.65
N GLU A 122 14.06 5.83 14.56
CA GLU A 122 14.72 7.07 14.14
C GLU A 122 14.34 7.44 12.70
N ASP A 123 14.24 6.44 11.80
CA ASP A 123 13.65 6.57 10.47
C ASP A 123 12.52 5.53 10.27
N PRO A 124 11.27 5.90 10.57
CA PRO A 124 10.12 5.02 10.39
C PRO A 124 9.89 4.64 8.92
N VAL A 125 10.20 5.52 7.97
CA VAL A 125 9.94 5.24 6.54
C VAL A 125 10.92 4.19 6.03
N ASP A 126 12.20 4.33 6.38
CA ASP A 126 13.21 3.35 5.99
C ASP A 126 12.94 1.99 6.62
N GLN A 127 12.53 1.95 7.89
CA GLN A 127 12.13 0.71 8.54
C GLN A 127 10.97 0.01 7.81
N VAL A 128 9.92 0.74 7.40
CA VAL A 128 8.83 0.13 6.63
C VAL A 128 9.34 -0.33 5.26
N ARG A 129 10.20 0.44 4.59
CA ARG A 129 10.82 0.08 3.30
C ARG A 129 11.55 -1.26 3.41
N GLU A 130 12.40 -1.41 4.43
CA GLU A 130 13.13 -2.65 4.68
C GLU A 130 12.20 -3.82 4.96
N PHE A 131 11.19 -3.60 5.81
CA PHE A 131 10.22 -4.64 6.14
C PHE A 131 9.48 -5.17 4.91
N ILE A 132 9.04 -4.30 4.01
CA ILE A 132 8.34 -4.70 2.77
C ILE A 132 9.31 -5.19 1.68
N GLY A 133 10.61 -4.90 1.82
CA GLY A 133 11.66 -5.29 0.87
C GLY A 133 11.63 -4.49 -0.44
N ALA A 134 11.27 -3.21 -0.38
CA ALA A 134 11.23 -2.32 -1.54
C ALA A 134 12.56 -1.57 -1.74
N ASP A 135 12.87 -1.18 -2.98
CA ASP A 135 14.04 -0.36 -3.30
C ASP A 135 13.87 1.10 -2.83
N SER A 136 12.64 1.61 -2.82
CA SER A 136 12.31 2.89 -2.18
C SER A 136 10.86 2.89 -1.72
N LEU A 137 10.54 3.68 -0.70
CA LEU A 137 9.19 3.90 -0.20
C LEU A 137 8.93 5.40 -0.12
N GLY A 138 7.74 5.82 -0.54
CA GLY A 138 7.26 7.19 -0.36
C GLY A 138 5.80 7.19 0.09
N TYR A 139 5.47 8.06 1.03
CA TYR A 139 4.11 8.31 1.51
C TYR A 139 3.63 9.68 1.04
N LEU A 140 2.32 9.82 0.86
CA LEU A 140 1.69 11.12 0.75
C LEU A 140 1.81 11.86 2.09
N SER A 141 2.10 13.16 2.07
CA SER A 141 2.13 13.95 3.30
C SER A 141 0.72 14.16 3.87
N THR A 142 0.61 14.32 5.19
CA THR A 142 -0.67 14.61 5.85
C THR A 142 -1.25 15.93 5.34
N GLU A 143 -0.40 16.94 5.17
CA GLU A 143 -0.77 18.25 4.63
C GLU A 143 -1.26 18.13 3.19
N GLY A 144 -0.59 17.32 2.37
CA GLY A 144 -0.97 17.07 0.99
C GLY A 144 -2.32 16.37 0.89
N LEU A 145 -2.55 15.33 1.70
CA LEU A 145 -3.82 14.63 1.76
C LEU A 145 -4.97 15.57 2.19
N LEU A 146 -4.78 16.33 3.26
CA LEU A 146 -5.80 17.25 3.78
C LEU A 146 -6.11 18.37 2.78
N LYS A 147 -5.09 18.89 2.09
CA LYS A 147 -5.29 19.87 1.02
C LYS A 147 -6.19 19.31 -0.08
N ILE A 148 -5.89 18.13 -0.61
CA ILE A 148 -6.67 17.48 -1.68
C ILE A 148 -8.11 17.20 -1.22
N ALA A 149 -8.28 16.71 0.01
CA ALA A 149 -9.60 16.44 0.57
C ALA A 149 -10.43 17.75 0.67
N SER A 150 -9.79 18.84 1.09
CA SER A 150 -10.44 20.13 1.31
C SER A 150 -10.81 20.87 0.02
N GLU A 151 -10.15 20.60 -1.10
CA GLU A 151 -10.41 21.28 -2.40
C GLU A 151 -11.85 21.09 -2.91
N ASN A 152 -12.53 20.01 -2.51
CA ASN A 152 -13.92 19.73 -2.89
C ASN A 152 -14.87 19.70 -1.69
N ALA A 153 -14.44 20.23 -0.55
CA ALA A 153 -15.18 20.17 0.69
C ALA A 153 -16.11 21.38 0.85
N SER A 154 -17.19 21.22 1.63
CA SER A 154 -18.02 22.37 2.01
C SER A 154 -17.25 23.29 2.96
N GLU A 155 -17.63 24.57 3.04
CA GLU A 155 -16.93 25.61 3.84
C GLU A 155 -16.71 25.26 5.33
N ASN A 156 -17.38 24.23 5.86
CA ASN A 156 -17.25 23.75 7.25
C ASN A 156 -16.85 22.27 7.37
N ALA A 157 -16.34 21.65 6.31
CA ALA A 157 -15.93 20.26 6.34
C ALA A 157 -14.57 20.10 7.07
N GLY A 158 -14.61 19.56 8.28
CA GLY A 158 -13.43 19.07 8.98
C GLY A 158 -13.11 17.63 8.58
N TYR A 159 -11.83 17.32 8.36
CA TYR A 159 -11.36 15.96 8.13
C TYR A 159 -10.65 15.42 9.37
N CYS A 160 -10.96 14.17 9.72
CA CYS A 160 -10.26 13.47 10.80
C CYS A 160 -8.88 13.01 10.31
N ALA A 161 -7.82 13.41 11.02
CA ALA A 161 -6.44 13.00 10.77
C ALA A 161 -5.84 12.18 11.93
N ALA A 162 -6.67 11.74 12.89
CA ALA A 162 -6.20 11.10 14.13
C ALA A 162 -5.34 9.86 13.88
N CYS A 163 -5.65 9.08 12.84
CA CYS A 163 -4.88 7.87 12.51
C CYS A 163 -3.43 8.16 12.07
N PHE A 164 -3.17 9.38 11.57
CA PHE A 164 -1.86 9.82 11.08
C PHE A 164 -1.13 10.71 12.10
N SER A 165 -1.86 11.58 12.79
CA SER A 165 -1.32 12.65 13.65
C SER A 165 -1.50 12.41 15.16
N GLY A 166 -2.42 11.52 15.54
CA GLY A 166 -2.78 11.25 16.93
C GLY A 166 -3.74 12.27 17.54
N THR A 167 -4.19 13.27 16.79
CA THR A 167 -5.09 14.35 17.21
C THR A 167 -6.33 14.45 16.32
#